data_AF-A0A7S1VH44-F1
#
_entry.id   AF-A0A7S1VH44-F1
#
_cell.length_a   1.000
_cell.length_b   1.000
_cell.length_c   1.000
_cell.angle_alpha   90.00
_cell.angle_beta   90.00
_cell.angle_gamma   90.00
#
_symmetry.space_group_name_H-M   'P 1'
#
loop_
_entity.id
_entity.type
_entity.pdbx_description
1 polymer ?
#
loop_
_entity_poly.entity_id
_entity_poly.type
_entity_poly.pdbx_seq_one_letter_code
_entity_poly.pdbx_strand_id
1 'polypeptide(L)'
;MRQVVRFATLVAVVATTATAFTTHPSLIQQGRQSSSTSLGGDSSRRDFFGQAAANFVAGMGLSFGVQPASASVFLDPAMYGDQELRNAAIDSLKEAVRRAILQSPELAPAFYQLALLDSLSFSSSTKEFGPDGSVVKAVLNTKASTRYIEDLQKCANTLIEAG
;
A
#
# COMPACT_ATOMS: atom_id res chain seq x y z
N MET A 1 -30.63 -29.76 14.71
CA MET A 1 -30.31 -28.88 15.86
C MET A 1 -28.96 -29.27 16.43
N ARG A 2 -27.96 -28.39 16.32
CA ARG A 2 -26.85 -28.24 17.27
C ARG A 2 -26.01 -27.04 16.81
N GLN A 3 -26.28 -25.90 17.42
CA GLN A 3 -25.39 -24.75 17.43
C GLN A 3 -24.22 -25.07 18.37
N VAL A 4 -23.01 -24.69 17.97
CA VAL A 4 -21.91 -24.46 18.92
C VAL A 4 -21.36 -23.07 18.67
N VAL A 5 -21.21 -22.38 19.78
CA VAL A 5 -21.10 -20.95 19.99
C VAL A 5 -19.64 -20.60 20.25
N ARG A 6 -19.16 -19.54 19.58
CA ARG A 6 -18.09 -18.58 19.95
C ARG A 6 -16.68 -19.14 20.23
N PHE A 7 -15.66 -18.44 19.75
CA PHE A 7 -14.86 -17.52 20.58
C PHE A 7 -13.80 -16.83 19.70
N ALA A 8 -13.84 -15.51 19.68
CA ALA A 8 -12.78 -14.67 19.12
C ALA A 8 -11.56 -14.71 20.06
N THR A 9 -10.36 -14.82 19.51
CA THR A 9 -9.12 -14.66 20.28
C THR A 9 -8.16 -13.82 19.46
N LEU A 10 -7.99 -12.57 19.91
CA LEU A 10 -7.08 -11.58 19.36
C LEU A 10 -5.70 -11.83 19.99
N VAL A 11 -4.73 -12.23 19.17
CA VAL A 11 -3.35 -12.50 19.61
C VAL A 11 -2.52 -11.24 19.39
N ALA A 12 -2.12 -10.59 20.49
CA ALA A 12 -1.12 -9.53 20.49
C ALA A 12 0.27 -10.18 20.60
N VAL A 13 1.12 -10.00 19.59
CA VAL A 13 2.50 -10.47 19.58
C VAL A 13 3.41 -9.31 20.01
N VAL A 14 3.89 -9.36 21.26
CA VAL A 14 5.00 -8.54 21.74
C VAL A 14 6.24 -9.42 21.72
N ALA A 15 7.19 -9.12 20.83
CA ALA A 15 8.47 -9.80 20.76
C ALA A 15 9.56 -8.96 21.44
N THR A 16 9.88 -9.30 22.68
CA THR A 16 11.10 -8.85 23.39
C THR A 16 12.13 -9.97 23.32
N THR A 17 13.21 -9.77 22.56
CA THR A 17 14.39 -10.63 22.63
C THR A 17 15.48 -9.95 23.43
N ALA A 18 15.79 -10.54 24.59
CA ALA A 18 16.92 -10.22 25.44
C ALA A 18 17.96 -11.35 25.34
N THR A 19 19.23 -11.01 25.12
CA THR A 19 20.44 -11.75 25.54
C THR A 19 21.59 -10.73 25.44
N ALA A 20 22.11 -10.13 26.51
CA ALA A 20 22.95 -10.65 27.59
C ALA A 20 24.26 -11.29 27.08
N PHE A 21 25.35 -10.50 27.07
CA PHE A 21 26.72 -11.02 27.22
C PHE A 21 27.53 -10.08 28.11
N THR A 22 28.16 -10.71 29.09
CA THR A 22 28.85 -10.18 30.26
C THR A 22 30.36 -10.14 30.03
N THR A 23 31.01 -9.01 30.34
CA THR A 23 32.45 -8.95 30.64
C THR A 23 32.74 -7.78 31.58
N HIS A 24 33.30 -8.10 32.76
CA HIS A 24 33.91 -7.22 33.78
C HIS A 24 35.28 -7.86 34.13
N PRO A 25 36.19 -7.26 34.93
CA PRO A 25 36.50 -5.84 35.23
C PRO A 25 38.03 -5.53 35.28
N SER A 26 38.41 -4.24 35.36
CA SER A 26 39.59 -3.72 36.12
C SER A 26 39.60 -2.18 35.97
N LEU A 27 39.14 -1.34 36.91
CA LEU A 27 39.51 -1.04 38.31
C LEU A 27 40.87 -0.31 38.45
N ILE A 28 40.84 0.80 39.23
CA ILE A 28 41.91 1.74 39.68
C ILE A 28 41.93 3.07 38.88
N GLN A 29 41.83 4.28 39.43
CA GLN A 29 41.56 4.75 40.80
C GLN A 29 41.25 6.26 40.80
N GLN A 30 40.36 6.60 41.72
CA GLN A 30 39.85 7.91 42.12
C GLN A 30 40.92 8.97 42.39
N GLY A 31 40.57 10.22 42.06
CA GLY A 31 41.12 11.42 42.67
C GLY A 31 40.00 12.40 43.01
N ARG A 32 39.86 12.70 44.31
CA ARG A 32 39.23 13.87 44.97
C ARG A 32 37.72 13.86 45.28
N GLN A 33 37.45 13.41 46.51
CA GLN A 33 36.87 14.19 47.62
C GLN A 33 35.95 15.38 47.26
N SER A 34 34.71 15.34 47.78
CA SER A 34 34.24 16.27 48.83
C SER A 34 32.87 15.84 49.33
N SER A 35 32.84 15.39 50.58
CA SER A 35 31.65 15.20 51.38
C SER A 35 31.09 16.57 51.80
N SER A 36 29.90 16.91 51.33
CA SER A 36 29.02 17.88 52.00
C SER A 36 27.62 17.29 52.05
N THR A 37 27.25 16.81 53.24
CA THR A 37 25.87 16.62 53.65
C THR A 37 25.16 17.97 53.66
N SER A 38 24.40 18.28 52.61
CA SER A 38 23.34 19.27 52.66
C SER A 38 22.00 18.54 52.62
N LEU A 39 21.41 18.36 53.80
CA LEU A 39 19.98 18.12 53.95
C LEU A 39 19.28 19.44 53.63
N GLY A 40 18.45 19.45 52.58
CA GLY A 40 17.49 20.51 52.29
C GLY A 40 17.91 21.43 51.15
N GLY A 41 17.13 21.41 50.07
CA GLY A 41 17.22 22.38 48.99
C GLY A 41 16.60 21.84 47.71
N ASP A 42 15.46 22.40 47.33
CA ASP A 42 14.64 22.15 46.13
C ASP A 42 15.35 21.41 44.98
N SER A 43 14.92 20.17 44.74
CA SER A 43 15.21 19.44 43.50
C SER A 43 14.55 20.18 42.33
N SER A 44 15.27 21.13 41.75
CA SER A 44 14.83 21.89 40.59
C SER A 44 14.70 20.95 39.39
N ARG A 45 13.54 20.98 38.71
CA ARG A 45 13.27 20.22 37.47
C ARG A 45 14.36 20.39 36.40
N ARG A 46 15.10 21.49 36.47
CA ARG A 46 16.22 21.84 35.58
C ARG A 46 17.41 20.88 35.71
N ASP A 47 17.66 20.33 36.90
CA ASP A 47 18.75 19.38 37.13
C ASP A 47 18.38 17.99 36.60
N PHE A 48 17.09 17.63 36.62
CA PHE A 48 16.57 16.39 36.03
C PHE A 48 16.65 16.41 34.49
N PHE A 49 16.33 17.55 33.86
CA PHE A 49 16.51 17.74 32.41
C PHE A 49 18.00 17.84 32.02
N GLY A 50 18.84 18.47 32.86
CA GLY A 50 20.28 18.54 32.65
C GLY A 50 20.95 17.16 32.69
N GLN A 51 20.57 16.30 33.64
CA GLN A 51 21.07 14.92 33.72
C GLN A 51 20.50 14.01 32.62
N ALA A 52 19.24 14.19 32.21
CA ALA A 52 18.67 13.46 31.08
C ALA A 52 19.34 13.83 29.74
N ALA A 53 19.64 15.11 29.51
CA ALA A 53 20.34 15.58 28.33
C ALA A 53 21.82 15.11 28.30
N ALA A 54 22.52 15.13 29.43
CA ALA A 54 23.91 14.68 29.52
C ALA A 54 24.06 13.17 29.24
N ASN A 55 23.10 12.35 29.68
CA ASN A 55 23.09 10.91 29.42
C ASN A 55 22.59 10.55 28.01
N PHE A 56 21.80 11.41 27.37
CA PHE A 56 21.36 11.23 25.99
C PHE A 56 22.50 11.48 24.98
N VAL A 57 23.35 12.49 25.23
CA VAL A 57 24.48 12.80 24.35
C VAL A 57 25.60 11.76 24.45
N ALA A 58 25.82 11.15 25.62
CA ALA A 58 26.81 10.08 25.77
C ALA A 58 26.35 8.72 25.18
N GLY A 59 25.05 8.49 25.01
CA GLY A 59 24.47 7.30 24.38
C GLY A 59 24.25 7.39 22.86
N MET A 60 24.44 8.58 22.27
CA MET A 60 24.24 8.85 20.84
C MET A 60 25.49 8.65 19.97
N GLY A 61 26.44 7.81 20.42
CA GLY A 61 27.56 7.35 19.61
C GLY A 61 27.19 6.28 18.57
N LEU A 62 25.93 6.17 18.16
CA LEU A 62 25.51 5.33 17.05
C LEU A 62 25.31 6.23 15.83
N SER A 63 26.14 5.98 14.82
CA SER A 63 26.07 6.56 13.49
C SER A 63 24.67 6.38 12.88
N PHE A 64 23.76 7.29 13.16
CA PHE A 64 22.50 7.43 12.43
C PHE A 64 22.83 8.06 11.08
N GLY A 65 23.30 7.22 10.14
CA GLY A 65 23.17 7.56 8.73
C GLY A 65 21.69 7.81 8.48
N VAL A 66 21.33 9.05 8.17
CA VAL A 66 19.98 9.41 7.74
C VAL A 66 19.68 8.58 6.50
N GLN A 67 18.98 7.47 6.67
CA GLN A 67 18.45 6.71 5.54
C GLN A 67 17.50 7.67 4.81
N PRO A 68 17.74 8.00 3.53
CA PRO A 68 16.83 8.86 2.79
C PRO A 68 15.47 8.16 2.75
N ALA A 69 14.51 8.71 3.48
CA ALA A 69 13.14 8.23 3.45
C ALA A 69 12.53 8.60 2.08
N SER A 70 12.56 7.65 1.14
CA SER A 70 11.79 7.75 -0.10
C SER A 70 10.31 7.51 0.20
N ALA A 71 9.64 8.57 0.67
CA ALA A 71 8.20 8.60 0.76
C ALA A 71 7.62 8.91 -0.63
N SER A 72 6.98 7.93 -1.26
CA SER A 72 6.17 8.16 -2.47
C SER A 72 4.73 8.43 -2.05
N VAL A 73 4.20 9.60 -2.42
CA VAL A 73 2.80 9.94 -2.21
C VAL A 73 2.01 9.33 -3.37
N PHE A 74 1.30 8.24 -3.10
CA PHE A 74 0.32 7.68 -4.03
C PHE A 74 -0.99 8.44 -3.85
N LEU A 75 -1.32 9.28 -4.82
CA LEU A 75 -2.64 9.91 -4.88
C LEU A 75 -3.62 8.89 -5.45
N ASP A 76 -4.66 8.57 -4.68
CA ASP A 76 -5.76 7.75 -5.16
C ASP A 76 -6.70 8.62 -6.04
N PRO A 77 -6.77 8.38 -7.36
CA PRO A 77 -7.65 9.13 -8.24
C PRO A 77 -9.13 8.98 -7.86
N ALA A 78 -9.51 7.88 -7.18
CA ALA A 78 -10.90 7.64 -6.79
C ALA A 78 -11.38 8.55 -5.65
N MET A 79 -10.46 9.02 -4.79
CA MET A 79 -10.78 9.93 -3.68
C MET A 79 -10.68 11.40 -4.06
N TYR A 80 -9.80 11.77 -4.99
CA TYR A 80 -9.48 13.16 -5.30
C TYR A 80 -9.89 13.62 -6.71
N GLY A 81 -10.52 12.75 -7.51
CA GLY A 81 -11.03 13.09 -8.83
C GLY A 81 -12.41 13.75 -8.83
N ASP A 82 -12.73 14.44 -9.93
CA ASP A 82 -14.09 14.95 -10.18
C ASP A 82 -15.06 13.77 -10.35
N GLN A 83 -15.90 13.56 -9.32
CA GLN A 83 -16.84 12.43 -9.28
C GLN A 83 -17.95 12.57 -10.31
N GLU A 84 -18.36 13.80 -10.63
CA GLU A 84 -19.41 14.06 -11.61
C GLU A 84 -18.92 13.70 -13.02
N LEU A 85 -17.68 14.10 -13.36
CA LEU A 85 -17.07 13.75 -14.63
C LEU A 85 -16.88 12.24 -14.79
N ARG A 86 -16.50 11.54 -13.70
CA ARG A 86 -16.40 10.07 -13.70
C ARG A 86 -17.77 9.41 -13.93
N ASN A 87 -18.80 9.84 -13.20
CA ASN A 87 -20.12 9.24 -13.30
C ASN A 87 -20.74 9.49 -14.70
N ALA A 88 -20.55 10.68 -15.25
CA ALA A 88 -20.96 11.01 -16.61
C ALA A 88 -20.28 10.12 -17.66
N ALA A 89 -18.97 9.89 -17.54
CA ALA A 89 -18.22 9.00 -18.43
C ALA A 89 -18.65 7.53 -18.30
N ILE A 90 -18.96 7.06 -17.08
CA ILE A 90 -19.47 5.71 -16.85
C ILE A 90 -20.84 5.53 -17.52
N ASP A 91 -21.74 6.51 -17.38
CA ASP A 91 -23.07 6.42 -17.96
C ASP A 91 -23.07 6.58 -19.48
N SER A 92 -22.19 7.42 -20.05
CA SER A 92 -22.00 7.48 -21.51
C SER A 92 -21.48 6.15 -22.06
N LEU A 93 -20.51 5.54 -21.40
CA LEU A 93 -19.97 4.23 -21.78
C LEU A 93 -21.04 3.13 -21.71
N LYS A 94 -21.81 3.07 -20.62
CA LYS A 94 -22.90 2.09 -20.46
C LYS A 94 -23.96 2.25 -21.54
N GLU A 95 -24.28 3.48 -21.91
CA GLU A 95 -25.26 3.75 -22.96
C GLU A 95 -24.72 3.40 -24.36
N ALA A 96 -23.44 3.67 -24.64
CA ALA A 96 -22.79 3.26 -25.87
C ALA A 96 -22.77 1.74 -26.04
N VAL A 97 -22.38 1.01 -24.97
CA VAL A 97 -22.41 -0.46 -24.96
C VAL A 97 -23.83 -0.99 -25.15
N ARG A 98 -24.82 -0.40 -24.46
CA ARG A 98 -26.23 -0.77 -24.65
C ARG A 98 -26.66 -0.59 -26.10
N ARG A 99 -26.34 0.54 -26.73
CA ARG A 99 -26.69 0.83 -28.14
C ARG A 99 -26.02 -0.15 -29.09
N ALA A 100 -24.74 -0.47 -28.88
CA ALA A 100 -24.01 -1.46 -29.68
C ALA A 100 -24.68 -2.84 -29.62
N ILE A 101 -25.09 -3.27 -28.43
CA ILE A 101 -25.80 -4.56 -28.23
C ILE A 101 -27.19 -4.53 -28.90
N LEU A 102 -27.91 -3.43 -28.81
CA LEU A 102 -29.21 -3.29 -29.46
C LEU A 102 -29.11 -3.32 -31.00
N GLN A 103 -28.04 -2.78 -31.57
CA GLN A 103 -27.77 -2.84 -33.01
C GLN A 103 -27.31 -4.23 -33.47
N SER A 104 -26.55 -4.94 -32.64
CA SER A 104 -25.98 -6.25 -32.97
C SER A 104 -25.96 -7.15 -31.72
N PRO A 105 -27.00 -7.96 -31.50
CA PRO A 105 -27.12 -8.77 -30.29
C PRO A 105 -26.04 -9.87 -30.18
N GLU A 106 -25.41 -10.24 -31.30
CA GLU A 106 -24.30 -11.19 -31.35
C GLU A 106 -23.04 -10.69 -30.60
N LEU A 107 -22.91 -9.37 -30.39
CA LEU A 107 -21.75 -8.77 -29.71
C LEU A 107 -21.81 -8.88 -28.17
N ALA A 108 -22.98 -9.14 -27.59
CA ALA A 108 -23.13 -9.28 -26.13
C ALA A 108 -22.19 -10.32 -25.50
N PRO A 109 -22.09 -11.57 -26.01
CA PRO A 109 -21.13 -12.54 -25.49
C PRO A 109 -19.66 -12.11 -25.72
N ALA A 110 -19.37 -11.40 -26.81
CA ALA A 110 -18.03 -10.90 -27.11
C ALA A 110 -17.58 -9.82 -26.09
N PHE A 111 -18.47 -8.90 -25.69
CA PHE A 111 -18.20 -7.92 -24.62
C PHE A 111 -17.86 -8.61 -23.29
N TYR A 112 -18.63 -9.64 -22.92
CA TYR A 112 -18.35 -10.40 -21.70
C TYR A 112 -17.01 -11.14 -21.77
N GLN A 113 -16.72 -11.77 -22.90
CA GLN A 113 -15.45 -12.48 -23.10
C GLN A 113 -14.25 -11.52 -23.08
N LEU A 114 -14.37 -10.34 -23.69
CA LEU A 114 -13.33 -9.32 -23.66
C LEU A 114 -13.03 -8.86 -22.23
N ALA A 115 -14.07 -8.58 -21.43
CA ALA A 115 -13.91 -8.20 -20.03
C ALA A 115 -13.31 -9.32 -19.17
N LEU A 116 -13.66 -10.57 -19.47
CA LEU A 116 -13.12 -11.75 -18.79
C LEU A 116 -11.63 -11.94 -19.12
N LEU A 117 -11.24 -11.81 -20.38
CA LEU A 117 -9.85 -11.89 -20.81
C LEU A 117 -8.98 -10.81 -20.17
N ASP A 118 -9.51 -9.58 -20.05
CA ASP A 118 -8.84 -8.48 -19.35
C ASP A 118 -8.66 -8.80 -17.86
N SER A 119 -9.71 -9.27 -17.20
CA SER A 119 -9.66 -9.63 -15.78
C SER A 119 -8.69 -10.78 -15.45
N LEU A 120 -8.55 -11.75 -16.37
CA LEU A 120 -7.64 -12.89 -16.20
C LEU A 120 -6.19 -12.58 -16.57
N SER A 121 -5.90 -11.39 -17.11
CA SER A 121 -4.53 -11.03 -17.52
C SER A 121 -3.59 -10.78 -16.35
N PHE A 122 -4.11 -10.59 -15.13
CA PHE A 122 -3.30 -10.26 -13.94
C PHE A 122 -2.30 -11.36 -13.61
N SER A 123 -1.02 -10.97 -13.53
CA SER A 123 0.06 -11.84 -13.08
C SER A 123 0.52 -11.49 -11.68
N SER A 124 0.32 -12.39 -10.72
CA SER A 124 0.71 -12.17 -9.32
C SER A 124 2.23 -12.04 -9.12
N SER A 125 3.05 -12.56 -10.04
CA SER A 125 4.51 -12.52 -9.92
C SER A 125 5.08 -11.16 -10.29
N THR A 126 4.55 -10.53 -11.34
CA THR A 126 4.96 -9.19 -11.79
C THR A 126 4.11 -8.08 -11.16
N LYS A 127 2.93 -8.42 -10.63
CA LYS A 127 1.88 -7.46 -10.20
C LYS A 127 1.47 -6.51 -11.33
N GLU A 128 1.56 -6.99 -12.57
CA GLU A 128 1.18 -6.25 -13.77
C GLU A 128 -0.09 -6.84 -14.39
N PHE A 129 -0.72 -6.04 -15.25
CA PHE A 129 -1.99 -6.32 -15.93
C PHE A 129 -3.18 -6.42 -14.96
N GLY A 130 -4.29 -6.96 -15.44
CA GLY A 130 -5.58 -7.02 -14.75
C GLY A 130 -6.65 -6.25 -15.53
N PRO A 131 -7.69 -5.73 -14.86
CA PRO A 131 -8.74 -4.96 -15.50
C PRO A 131 -8.28 -3.53 -15.83
N ASP A 132 -7.24 -3.41 -16.65
CA ASP A 132 -6.60 -2.15 -17.06
C ASP A 132 -6.93 -1.75 -18.51
N GLY A 133 -7.67 -2.59 -19.24
CA GLY A 133 -8.04 -2.38 -20.64
C GLY A 133 -6.89 -2.62 -21.62
N SER A 134 -5.75 -3.17 -21.18
CA SER A 134 -4.61 -3.49 -22.05
C SER A 134 -4.97 -4.52 -23.13
N VAL A 135 -5.92 -5.41 -22.85
CA VAL A 135 -6.39 -6.43 -23.81
C VAL A 135 -7.06 -5.79 -25.04
N VAL A 136 -7.72 -4.64 -24.89
CA VAL A 136 -8.34 -3.91 -26.03
C VAL A 136 -7.28 -3.59 -27.10
N LYS A 137 -6.11 -3.12 -26.67
CA LYS A 137 -4.99 -2.78 -27.58
C LYS A 137 -4.41 -4.03 -28.25
N ALA A 138 -4.32 -5.14 -27.51
CA ALA A 138 -3.85 -6.41 -28.05
C ALA A 138 -4.80 -6.98 -29.10
N VAL A 139 -6.11 -6.91 -28.87
CA VAL A 139 -7.16 -7.36 -29.80
C VAL A 139 -7.14 -6.54 -31.09
N LEU A 140 -6.99 -5.22 -31.00
CA LEU A 140 -6.94 -4.34 -32.18
C LEU A 140 -5.66 -4.52 -33.01
N ASN A 141 -4.55 -4.87 -32.37
CA ASN A 141 -3.29 -5.16 -33.06
C ASN A 141 -3.22 -6.58 -33.65
N THR A 142 -4.20 -7.43 -33.38
CA THR A 142 -4.20 -8.81 -33.86
C THR A 142 -4.56 -8.88 -35.34
N LYS A 143 -3.75 -9.61 -36.14
CA LYS A 143 -3.92 -9.76 -37.60
C LYS A 143 -4.77 -10.97 -38.01
N ALA A 144 -5.23 -11.77 -37.04
CA ALA A 144 -6.00 -12.96 -37.31
C ALA A 144 -7.47 -12.61 -37.62
N SER A 145 -7.99 -13.13 -38.74
CA SER A 145 -9.34 -12.84 -39.24
C SER A 145 -10.31 -14.01 -38.98
N THR A 146 -10.43 -14.41 -37.73
CA THR A 146 -11.48 -15.35 -37.32
C THR A 146 -12.73 -14.54 -36.97
N ARG A 147 -13.94 -15.03 -37.29
CA ARG A 147 -15.22 -14.38 -36.92
C ARG A 147 -15.23 -13.91 -35.46
N TYR A 148 -14.73 -14.76 -34.56
CA TYR A 148 -14.55 -14.44 -33.14
C TYR A 148 -13.70 -13.17 -32.89
N ILE A 149 -12.56 -13.04 -33.58
CA ILE A 149 -11.66 -11.90 -33.40
C ILE A 149 -12.25 -10.64 -34.04
N GLU A 150 -12.97 -10.77 -35.16
CA GLU A 150 -13.68 -9.64 -35.77
C GLU A 150 -14.76 -9.07 -34.84
N ASP A 151 -15.49 -9.94 -34.14
CA ASP A 151 -16.51 -9.52 -33.18
C ASP A 151 -15.86 -8.85 -31.95
N LEU A 152 -14.74 -9.38 -31.46
CA LEU A 152 -13.94 -8.73 -30.41
C LEU A 152 -13.37 -7.38 -30.85
N GLN A 153 -12.94 -7.24 -32.11
CA GLN A 153 -12.45 -5.98 -32.66
C GLN A 153 -13.57 -4.94 -32.78
N LYS A 154 -14.77 -5.34 -33.19
CA LYS A 154 -15.95 -4.46 -33.19
C LYS A 154 -16.29 -3.99 -31.77
N CYS A 155 -16.25 -4.89 -30.78
CA CYS A 155 -16.42 -4.53 -29.37
C CYS A 155 -15.32 -3.55 -28.90
N ALA A 156 -14.07 -3.82 -29.23
CA ALA A 156 -12.94 -2.95 -28.88
C ALA A 156 -13.09 -1.53 -29.47
N ASN A 157 -13.51 -1.43 -30.73
CA ASN A 157 -13.76 -0.15 -31.39
C ASN A 157 -14.90 0.63 -30.72
N THR A 158 -16.00 -0.05 -30.34
CA THR A 158 -17.11 0.60 -29.63
C THR A 158 -16.72 1.11 -28.25
N LEU A 159 -15.79 0.47 -27.56
CA LEU A 159 -15.25 0.96 -26.29
C LEU A 159 -14.35 2.19 -26.47
N ILE A 160 -13.57 2.25 -27.56
CA ILE A 160 -12.72 3.40 -27.86
C ILE A 160 -13.54 4.61 -28.30
N GLU A 161 -14.59 4.41 -29.10
CA GLU A 161 -15.47 5.50 -29.54
C GLU A 161 -16.28 6.11 -28.39
N ALA A 162 -16.48 5.37 -27.31
CA ALA A 162 -17.29 5.77 -26.16
C ALA A 162 -16.51 6.46 -25.03
N GLY A 163 -15.18 6.35 -25.01
CA GLY A 163 -14.29 6.90 -23.99
C GLY A 163 -13.49 8.10 -24.47
#